data_AF-A0A969NJP0-F1
#
_entry.id   AF-A0A969NJP0-F1
#
_cell.length_a   1.000
_cell.length_b   1.000
_cell.length_c   1.000
_cell.angle_alpha   90.00
_cell.angle_beta   90.00
_cell.angle_gamma   90.00
#
_symmetry.space_group_name_H-M   'P 1'
#
loop_
_entity.id
_entity.type
_entity.pdbx_description
1 polymer ?
#
loop_
_entity_poly.entity_id
_entity_poly.type
_entity_poly.pdbx_seq_one_letter_code
_entity_poly.pdbx_strand_id
1 'polypeptide(L)' 'EYALTDNIKITPGVIVITAPDYNEDNSPLVIGTIRTTFTF' A
#
# COMPACT_ATOMS: atom_id res chain seq x y z
N GLU A 1 -4.92 -5.43 8.64
CA GLU A 1 -5.79 -6.29 7.81
C GLU A 1 -7.19 -6.24 8.40
N TYR A 2 -8.21 -6.08 7.55
CA TYR A 2 -9.60 -5.92 7.96
C TYR A 2 -10.48 -6.86 7.13
N ALA A 3 -11.24 -7.72 7.80
CA ALA A 3 -12.20 -8.61 7.14
C ALA A 3 -13.47 -7.82 6.78
N LEU A 4 -13.86 -7.84 5.51
CA LEU A 4 -15.15 -7.31 5.06
C LEU A 4 -16.24 -8.38 5.20
N THR A 5 -15.89 -9.63 4.92
CA THR A 5 -16.71 -10.82 5.10
C THR A 5 -15.79 -11.97 5.55
N ASP A 6 -16.36 -13.14 5.86
CA ASP A 6 -15.58 -14.34 6.22
C ASP A 6 -14.60 -14.78 5.11
N ASN A 7 -14.90 -14.43 3.86
CA ASN A 7 -14.15 -14.85 2.67
C ASN A 7 -13.35 -13.73 2.01
N ILE A 8 -13.51 -12.46 2.45
CA ILE A 8 -12.90 -11.30 1.81
C ILE A 8 -12.20 -10.44 2.86
N LYS A 9 -10.90 -10.23 2.64
CA LYS A 9 -10.07 -9.39 3.51
C LYS A 9 -9.42 -8.26 2.72
N ILE A 10 -9.30 -7.11 3.34
CA ILE A 10 -8.59 -5.95 2.82
C ILE A 10 -7.39 -5.63 3.71
N THR A 11 -6.24 -5.39 3.09
CA THR A 11 -5.06 -4.86 3.75
C THR A 11 -4.66 -3.55 3.08
N PRO A 12 -4.94 -2.39 3.71
CA PRO A 12 -4.39 -1.13 3.25
C PRO A 12 -2.90 -1.05 3.60
N GLY A 13 -2.14 -0.31 2.80
CA GLY A 13 -0.73 -0.03 3.05
C GLY A 13 -0.31 1.29 2.45
N VAL A 14 0.73 1.90 3.03
CA VAL A 14 1.33 3.14 2.53
C VAL A 14 2.83 2.90 2.36
N ILE A 15 3.37 3.30 1.21
CA ILE A 15 4.81 3.29 0.94
C ILE A 15 5.21 4.74 0.70
N VAL A 16 6.30 5.17 1.33
CA VAL A 16 6.90 6.49 1.13
C VAL A 16 8.31 6.28 0.61
N ILE A 17 8.62 6.86 -0.54
CA ILE A 17 9.95 6.91 -1.12
C ILE A 17 10.46 8.34 -0.93
N THR A 18 11.45 8.52 -0.05
CA THR A 18 11.94 9.85 0.33
C THR A 18 12.88 10.47 -0.69
N ALA A 19 13.59 9.65 -1.47
CA ALA A 19 14.50 10.07 -2.52
C ALA A 19 14.29 9.24 -3.79
N PRO A 20 13.19 9.48 -4.54
CA PRO A 20 12.92 8.72 -5.77
C PRO A 20 14.02 8.96 -6.80
N ASP A 21 14.30 7.94 -7.60
CA ASP A 21 15.42 7.90 -8.57
C ASP A 21 16.81 8.16 -7.96
N TYR A 22 16.98 7.88 -6.66
CA TYR A 22 18.24 8.09 -5.91
C TYR A 22 18.70 9.55 -5.83
N ASN A 23 17.76 10.50 -5.94
CA ASN A 23 18.05 11.93 -5.84
C ASN A 23 17.32 12.54 -4.63
N GLU A 24 18.08 13.10 -3.69
CA GLU A 24 17.57 13.74 -2.47
C GLU A 24 16.90 15.11 -2.72
N ASP A 25 17.16 15.73 -3.89
CA ASP A 25 16.50 16.97 -4.30
C ASP A 25 15.10 16.72 -4.88
N ASN A 26 14.77 15.46 -5.19
CA ASN A 26 13.44 15.09 -5.67
C ASN A 26 12.44 15.12 -4.52
N SER A 27 11.21 15.57 -4.81
CA SER A 27 10.13 15.53 -3.83
C SER A 27 9.76 14.08 -3.45
N PRO A 28 9.41 13.80 -2.18
CA PRO A 28 8.99 12.48 -1.75
C PRO A 28 7.77 11.96 -2.52
N LEU A 29 7.78 10.67 -2.85
CA LEU A 29 6.66 9.98 -3.47
C LEU A 29 5.89 9.16 -2.43
N VAL A 30 4.57 9.35 -2.37
CA VAL A 30 3.67 8.58 -1.51
C VAL A 30 2.80 7.67 -2.37
N ILE A 31 2.78 6.39 -2.05
CA ILE A 31 2.00 5.37 -2.73
C ILE A 31 1.02 4.74 -1.75
N GLY A 32 -0.27 4.91 -2.02
CA GLY A 32 -1.33 4.17 -1.34
C GLY A 32 -1.56 2.82 -2.00
N THR A 33 -1.74 1.78 -1.19
CA THR A 33 -2.00 0.42 -1.68
C THR A 33 -3.21 -0.18 -0.96
N ILE A 34 -3.98 -0.97 -1.70
CA ILE A 34 -5.08 -1.77 -1.19
C ILE A 34 -4.89 -3.19 -1.71
N ARG A 35 -4.65 -4.15 -0.82
CA ARG A 35 -4.58 -5.57 -1.16
C ARG A 35 -5.86 -6.26 -0.74
N THR A 36 -6.54 -6.89 -1.69
CA THR A 36 -7.74 -7.70 -1.45
C THR A 36 -7.40 -9.19 -1.52
N THR A 37 -7.76 -9.95 -0.49
CA THR A 37 -7.57 -11.40 -0.42
C THR A 37 -8.92 -12.10 -0.38
N PHE A 38 -9.08 -13.12 -1.22
CA PHE A 38 -10.29 -13.95 -1.32
C PHE A 38 -9.96 -15.37 -0.86
N THR A 39 -10.86 -16.01 -0.13
CA THR A 39 -10.75 -17.40 0.33
C THR A 39 -11.99 -18.18 -0.11
N PHE A 40 -11.76 -19.29 -0.81
CA PHE A 40 -12.79 -20.15 -1.41
C PHE A 40 -12.78 -21.53 -0.74
#